data_AF-Q6PUJ2-F1
#
_entry.id   AF-Q6PUJ2-F1
#
_cell.length_a   1.000
_cell.length_b   1.000
_cell.length_c   1.000
_cell.angle_alpha   90.00
_cell.angle_beta   90.00
_cell.angle_gamma   90.00
#
_symmetry.space_group_name_H-M   'P 1'
#
loop_
_entity.id
_entity.type
_entity.pdbx_description
1 polymer ?
#
loop_
_entity_poly.entity_id
_entity_poly.type
_entity_poly.pdbx_seq_one_letter_code
_entity_poly.pdbx_strand_id
1 'polypeptide(L)' 'NTRCSCIKISDRPVNPRSLEKLEMIPASQSCPHVEIIATMKKNGEKRCLN' A
#
# COMPACT_ATOMS: atom_id res chain seq x y z
N ASN A 1 -13.57 14.86 -5.32
CA ASN A 1 -12.10 14.93 -5.46
C ASN A 1 -11.51 13.87 -4.55
N THR A 2 -11.02 12.77 -5.11
CA THR A 2 -10.55 11.62 -4.34
C THR A 2 -9.12 11.86 -3.87
N ARG A 3 -8.86 11.72 -2.58
CA ARG A 3 -7.55 11.91 -1.95
C ARG A 3 -7.13 10.60 -1.29
N CYS A 4 -6.53 9.73 -2.10
CA CYS A 4 -5.91 8.48 -1.66
C CYS A 4 -4.41 8.69 -1.43
N SER A 5 -3.82 7.88 -0.57
CA SER A 5 -2.36 7.85 -0.35
C SER A 5 -1.64 7.19 -1.53
N CYS A 6 -2.31 6.22 -2.15
CA CYS A 6 -1.85 5.43 -3.26
C CYS A 6 -2.22 6.09 -4.60
N ILE A 7 -1.20 6.54 -5.32
CA ILE A 7 -1.36 7.07 -6.69
C ILE A 7 -1.20 5.96 -7.73
N LYS A 8 -0.39 4.94 -7.41
CA LYS A 8 -0.12 3.79 -8.27
C LYS A 8 -0.16 2.51 -7.45
N ILE A 9 -0.83 1.50 -7.98
CA ILE A 9 -0.88 0.16 -7.40
C ILE A 9 0.20 -0.69 -8.05
N SER A 10 0.86 -1.53 -7.25
CA SER A 10 1.83 -2.50 -7.71
C SER A 10 1.17 -3.86 -7.84
N ASP A 11 1.07 -4.35 -9.08
CA ASP A 11 0.57 -5.70 -9.37
C ASP A 11 1.66 -6.77 -9.19
N ARG A 12 2.86 -6.38 -8.75
CA ARG A 12 3.98 -7.30 -8.56
C ARG A 12 3.80 -8.05 -7.23
N PRO A 13 3.92 -9.38 -7.23
CA PRO A 13 3.92 -10.15 -6.00
C PRO A 13 5.02 -9.66 -5.05
N VAL A 14 4.66 -9.48 -3.78
CA VAL A 14 5.61 -9.19 -2.71
C VAL A 14 5.87 -10.45 -1.91
N ASN A 15 7.13 -10.72 -1.60
CA ASN A 15 7.49 -11.79 -0.67
C ASN A 15 7.19 -11.31 0.76
N PRO A 16 6.31 -11.96 1.53
CA PRO A 16 5.99 -11.53 2.90
C PRO A 16 7.21 -11.43 3.82
N ARG A 17 8.27 -12.22 3.56
CA ARG A 17 9.51 -12.19 4.36
C ARG A 17 10.33 -10.91 4.16
N SER A 18 10.17 -10.25 3.01
CA SER A 18 10.85 -8.99 2.70
C SER A 18 10.06 -7.74 3.13
N LEU A 19 8.87 -7.92 3.71
CA LEU A 19 8.05 -6.83 4.25
C LEU A 19 8.46 -6.49 5.68
N GLU A 20 8.77 -5.22 5.91
CA GLU A 20 9.02 -4.67 7.24
C GLU A 20 7.71 -4.36 7.96
N LYS A 21 6.77 -3.77 7.22
CA LYS A 21 5.48 -3.31 7.73
C LYS A 21 4.42 -3.46 6.65
N LEU A 22 3.22 -3.81 7.06
CA LEU A 22 2.02 -3.79 6.23
C LEU A 22 0.98 -2.90 6.90
N GLU A 23 0.43 -1.95 6.15
CA GLU A 23 -0.59 -1.01 6.61
C GLU A 23 -1.84 -1.19 5.76
N MET A 24 -2.98 -1.31 6.42
CA MET A 24 -4.29 -1.37 5.77
C MET A 24 -5.06 -0.12 6.16
N ILE A 25 -5.39 0.71 5.16
CA ILE A 25 -6.18 1.92 5.33
C ILE A 25 -7.60 1.61 4.82
N PRO A 26 -8.63 1.63 5.68
CA PRO A 26 -9.99 1.35 5.25
C PRO A 26 -10.52 2.47 4.34
N ALA A 27 -11.53 2.14 3.54
CA ALA A 27 -12.24 3.13 2.73
C ALA A 27 -12.82 4.25 3.61
N SER A 28 -12.78 5.47 3.08
CA SER A 28 -13.25 6.69 3.75
C SER A 28 -13.94 7.63 2.75
N GLN A 29 -14.54 8.72 3.24
CA GLN A 29 -15.08 9.77 2.37
C GLN A 29 -14.01 10.37 1.44
N SER A 30 -12.74 10.36 1.85
CA SER A 30 -11.62 10.88 1.06
C SER A 30 -11.14 9.89 0.00
N CYS A 31 -11.18 8.59 0.28
CA CYS A 31 -10.73 7.52 -0.62
C CYS A 31 -11.70 6.33 -0.53
N PRO A 32 -12.52 6.05 -1.57
CA PRO A 32 -13.62 5.08 -1.48
C PRO A 32 -13.16 3.61 -1.52
N HIS A 33 -11.86 3.34 -1.70
CA HIS A 33 -11.29 2.00 -1.70
C HIS A 33 -10.36 1.80 -0.51
N VAL A 34 -10.16 0.53 -0.17
CA VAL A 34 -9.14 0.13 0.82
C VAL A 34 -7.77 0.30 0.19
N GLU A 35 -6.82 0.84 0.94
CA GLU A 35 -5.44 0.95 0.51
C GLU A 35 -4.58 -0.01 1.34
N ILE A 36 -3.79 -0.84 0.66
CA ILE A 36 -2.81 -1.72 1.31
C ILE A 36 -1.42 -1.21 0.98
N ILE A 37 -0.67 -0.78 1.98
CA ILE A 37 0.68 -0.23 1.81
C ILE A 37 1.69 -1.18 2.45
N ALA A 38 2.58 -1.71 1.62
CA ALA A 38 3.71 -2.53 2.01
C ALA A 38 4.98 -1.69 2.11
N THR A 39 5.70 -1.80 3.23
CA THR A 39 7.04 -1.23 3.40
C THR A 39 8.08 -2.34 3.32
N MET A 40 9.07 -2.21 2.44
CA MET A 40 10.09 -3.22 2.17
C MET A 40 11.29 -3.09 3.12
N LYS A 41 11.74 -4.17 3.75
CA LYS A 41 12.89 -4.16 4.69
C LYS A 41 14.20 -3.67 4.08
N LYS A 42 14.43 -3.97 2.80
CA LYS A 42 15.74 -3.78 2.16
C LYS A 42 16.11 -2.31 2.00
N ASN A 43 15.11 -1.46 1.72
CA ASN A 43 15.31 -0.07 1.31
C ASN A 43 14.26 0.89 1.88
N GLY A 44 13.33 0.40 2.72
CA GLY A 44 12.19 1.19 3.22
C GLY A 44 11.20 1.60 2.13
N GLU A 45 11.29 1.01 0.93
CA GLU A 45 10.43 1.36 -0.19
C GLU A 45 8.97 1.03 0.16
N LYS A 46 8.09 2.01 -0.08
CA LYS A 46 6.65 1.86 0.12
C LYS A 46 5.99 1.53 -1.21
N ARG A 47 5.17 0.48 -1.22
CA ARG A 47 4.40 0.06 -2.39
C ARG A 47 2.95 -0.13 -2.00
N CYS A 48 2.05 0.35 -2.85
CA CYS A 48 0.63 0.03 -2.72
C CYS A 48 0.34 -1.30 -3.41
N LEU A 49 -0.50 -2.13 -2.80
CA LEU A 49 -0.91 -3.44 -3.31
C LEU A 49 -2.41 -3.39 -3.68
N ASN A 50 -2.82 -4.27 -4.59
CA ASN A 50 -4.22 -4.46 -5.00
C ASN A 50 -4.94 -5.43 -4.04
#